data_AF-A0ABD0R9A7-F1
#
_entry.id   AF-A0ABD0R9A7-F1
#
_cell.length_a   1.000
_cell.length_b   1.000
_cell.length_c   1.000
_cell.angle_alpha   90.00
_cell.angle_beta   90.00
_cell.angle_gamma   90.00
#
_symmetry.space_group_name_H-M   'P 1'
#
loop_
_entity.id
_entity.type
_entity.pdbx_description
1 polymer ?
#
loop_
_entity_poly.entity_id
_entity_poly.type
_entity_poly.pdbx_seq_one_letter_code
_entity_poly.pdbx_strand_id
1 'polypeptide(L)' 'ECRLNRASDAKQFRVRLQKELSDNTNISWDKFSKEPHFTVAHYAGKVSYQIEGMMEKNK' A
#
# COMPACT_ATOMS: atom_id res chain seq x y z
N GLU A 1 -5.87 -9.17 -4.78
CA GLU A 1 -5.55 -9.88 -3.51
C GLU A 1 -6.79 -10.50 -2.84
N CYS A 2 -7.87 -9.78 -2.51
CA CYS A 2 -9.03 -10.38 -1.79
C CYS A 2 -9.74 -11.57 -2.49
N ARG A 3 -9.74 -11.66 -3.83
CA ARG A 3 -10.26 -12.85 -4.55
C ARG A 3 -9.32 -14.07 -4.50
N LEU A 4 -8.04 -13.87 -4.18
CA LEU A 4 -7.09 -14.97 -4.01
C LEU A 4 -7.30 -15.47 -2.58
N ASN A 5 -7.94 -16.62 -2.44
CA ASN A 5 -8.29 -17.26 -1.16
C ASN A 5 -7.03 -17.74 -0.40
N ARG A 6 -6.10 -16.82 -0.11
CA ARG A 6 -4.81 -17.05 0.55
C ARG A 6 -4.66 -16.03 1.68
N ALA A 7 -4.01 -16.45 2.77
CA ALA A 7 -3.70 -15.56 3.89
C ALA A 7 -3.10 -14.25 3.38
N SER A 8 -3.78 -13.14 3.67
CA SER A 8 -3.44 -11.82 3.17
C SER A 8 -2.20 -11.30 3.87
N ASP A 9 -1.03 -11.57 3.28
CA ASP A 9 0.24 -11.08 3.80
C ASP A 9 0.45 -9.61 3.38
N ALA A 10 0.39 -8.70 4.36
CA ALA A 10 0.53 -7.26 4.13
C ALA A 10 1.89 -6.90 3.51
N LYS A 11 2.94 -7.69 3.74
CA LYS A 11 4.27 -7.46 3.14
C LYS A 11 4.26 -7.84 1.66
N GLN A 12 3.69 -8.98 1.30
CA GLN A 12 3.54 -9.40 -0.10
C GLN A 12 2.67 -8.42 -0.88
N PHE A 13 1.60 -7.92 -0.27
CA PHE A 13 0.77 -6.89 -0.87
C PHE A 13 1.52 -5.59 -1.08
N ARG A 14 2.26 -5.12 -0.07
CA ARG A 14 3.13 -3.95 -0.21
C ARG A 14 4.10 -4.10 -1.37
N VAL A 15 4.77 -5.25 -1.51
CA VAL A 15 5.75 -5.48 -2.59
C VAL A 15 5.08 -5.44 -3.96
N ARG A 16 3.90 -6.05 -4.10
CA ARG A 16 3.13 -6.00 -5.36
C ARG A 16 2.64 -4.58 -5.66
N LEU A 17 2.03 -3.93 -4.68
CA LEU A 17 1.50 -2.57 -4.82
C LEU A 17 2.63 -1.60 -5.18
N GLN A 18 3.79 -1.75 -4.54
CA GLN A 18 4.99 -1.02 -4.88
C GLN A 18 5.40 -1.29 -6.32
N LYS A 19 5.54 -2.54 -6.74
CA LYS A 19 5.94 -2.88 -8.12
C LYS A 19 5.01 -2.27 -9.17
N GLU A 20 3.70 -2.42 -9.00
CA GLU A 20 2.71 -1.95 -9.98
C GLU A 20 2.59 -0.42 -10.01
N LEU A 21 2.79 0.24 -8.87
CA LEU A 21 2.66 1.70 -8.73
C LEU A 21 4.01 2.42 -8.67
N SER A 22 5.12 1.72 -8.91
CA SER A 22 6.49 2.28 -8.90
C SER A 22 6.67 3.38 -9.93
N ASP A 23 5.96 3.27 -11.06
CA ASP A 23 6.02 4.21 -12.17
C ASP A 23 5.19 5.48 -11.90
N ASN A 24 4.32 5.46 -10.88
CA ASN A 24 3.43 6.58 -10.59
C ASN A 24 4.11 7.62 -9.69
N THR A 25 4.45 8.77 -10.26
CA THR A 25 5.09 9.89 -9.54
C THR A 25 4.25 10.48 -8.41
N ASN A 26 2.94 10.23 -8.39
CA ASN A 26 2.05 10.66 -7.31
C ASN A 26 2.06 9.72 -6.10
N ILE A 27 2.77 8.59 -6.17
CA ILE A 27 2.81 7.60 -5.10
C ILE A 27 4.23 7.53 -4.54
N SER A 28 4.35 7.72 -3.23
CA SER A 28 5.62 7.66 -2.52
C SER A 28 5.62 6.54 -1.50
N TRP A 29 6.77 5.91 -1.33
CA TRP A 29 6.94 4.73 -0.49
C TRP A 29 7.93 5.05 0.60
N ASP A 30 7.47 5.07 1.85
CA ASP A 30 8.36 5.24 2.97
C ASP A 30 9.09 3.91 3.24
N LYS A 31 10.40 3.90 2.97
CA LYS A 31 11.26 2.74 3.19
C LYS A 31 11.78 2.65 4.62
N PHE A 32 11.65 3.72 5.42
CA PHE A 32 12.20 3.82 6.76
C PHE A 32 11.17 3.50 7.85
N SER A 33 9.88 3.58 7.52
CA SER A 33 8.81 3.25 8.46
C SER A 33 8.77 1.75 8.73
N LYS A 34 8.66 1.42 10.03
CA LYS A 34 8.49 0.03 10.50
C LYS A 34 7.14 -0.53 10.07
N GLU A 35 6.14 0.34 9.91
CA GLU A 35 4.80 -0.03 9.47
C GLU A 35 4.71 0.06 7.94
N PRO A 36 4.09 -0.92 7.26
CA PRO A 36 3.90 -0.86 5.82
C PRO A 36 2.88 0.24 5.49
N HIS A 37 3.34 1.37 4.91
CA HIS A 37 2.47 2.44 4.43
C HIS A 37 2.94 3.00 3.08
N PHE A 38 2.05 3.72 2.39
CA PHE A 38 2.37 4.50 1.19
C PHE A 38 1.67 5.86 1.24
N THR A 39 2.24 6.84 0.55
CA THR A 39 1.72 8.22 0.52
C THR A 39 1.23 8.54 -0.89
N VAL A 40 0.02 9.06 -0.99
CA VAL A 40 -0.57 9.51 -2.25
C VAL A 40 -0.59 11.03 -2.27
N ALA A 41 0.02 11.63 -3.30
CA ALA A 41 -0.07 13.06 -3.57
C ALA A 41 -1.40 13.36 -4.27
N HIS A 42 -2.33 13.96 -3.55
CA HIS A 42 -3.58 14.51 -4.06
C HIS A 42 -3.44 16.01 -4.34
N TYR A 43 -4.40 16.56 -5.10
CA TYR A 43 -4.49 18.01 -5.34
C TYR A 43 -4.61 18.82 -4.04
N ALA A 44 -5.17 18.22 -2.98
CA ALA A 44 -5.35 18.82 -1.66
C ALA A 44 -4.19 18.51 -0.68
N GLY A 45 -3.11 17.87 -1.15
CA GLY A 45 -1.93 17.53 -0.34
C GLY A 45 -1.60 16.04 -0.34
N LYS A 46 -0.59 15.66 0.47
CA LYS A 46 -0.12 14.28 0.60
C LYS A 46 -0.91 13.55 1.69
N VAL A 47 -1.42 12.37 1.38
CA VAL A 47 -2.18 11.53 2.31
C VAL A 47 -1.46 10.20 2.49
N SER A 48 -1.17 9.83 3.73
CA SER A 48 -0.52 8.56 4.08
C SER A 48 -1.56 7.47 4.38
N TYR A 49 -1.39 6.32 3.75
CA TYR A 49 -2.25 5.14 3.91
C TYR A 49 -1.46 3.98 4.50
N GLN A 50 -1.93 3.46 5.63
CA GLN A 50 -1.42 2.21 6.22
C GLN A 50 -1.95 1.02 5.42
N ILE A 51 -1.04 0.11 5.06
CA ILE A 51 -1.33 -1.14 4.35
C ILE A 51 -1.80 -2.21 5.34
N GLU A 52 -1.36 -2.12 6.60
CA GLU A 52 -1.82 -2.98 7.69
C GLU A 52 -3.33 -2.80 7.90
N GLY A 53 -4.08 -3.90 7.89
CA GLY A 53 -5.55 -3.90 8.02
C GLY A 53 -6.36 -3.49 6.77
N MET A 54 -5.75 -2.97 5.70
CA MET A 54 -6.46 -2.67 4.44
C MET A 54 -7.09 -3.92 3.81
N MET A 55 -6.43 -5.07 3.95
CA MET A 55 -6.93 -6.36 3.45
C MET A 55 -8.09 -6.91 4.28
N GLU A 56 -8.02 -6.73 5.60
CA GLU A 56 -9.02 -7.25 6.53
C GLU A 56 -10.33 -6.45 6.45
N LYS A 57 -10.23 -5.13 6.24
CA LYS A 57 -11.39 -4.24 6.04
C LYS A 57 -12.06 -4.37 4.67
N ASN A 58 -11.36 -4.92 3.68
CA ASN A 58 -11.81 -4.97 2.28
C ASN A 58 -12.18 -6.39 1.84
N LYS A 59 -12.57 -7.22 2.82
CA LYS A 59 -13.02 -8.60 2.62
C LYS A 59 -14.49 -8.66 2.21
#